data_AF-A0A834GC73-F1
#
_entry.id   AF-A0A834GC73-F1
#
_cell.length_a   1.000
_cell.length_b   1.000
_cell.length_c   1.000
_cell.angle_alpha   90.00
_cell.angle_beta   90.00
_cell.angle_gamma   90.00
#
_symmetry.space_group_name_H-M   'P 1'
#
loop_
_entity.id
_entity.type
_entity.pdbx_description
1 polymer ?
#
loop_
_entity_poly.entity_id
_entity_poly.type
_entity_poly.pdbx_seq_one_letter_code
_entity_poly.pdbx_strand_id
1 'polypeptide(L)'
;MSLPISGNPSTELEGPTNLVSRVKSLLSYLSTPFRRTLVSVVILFHVFLVSYLTRTHKLALSCLSISSKTYGSLPNKLACDSRRIYVYDLPPMFNYELIKSSDKNVNYGFGLAANEFSRIIPESILPAWYWTDILSGEVVYHRRMLNYKCRTTEPESATAFYIPFYAGLALTKYLWGNHTWRERDWHCEM
;
A
#
# COMPACT_ATOMS: atom_id res chain seq x y z
N MET A 1 27.09 22.98 69.25
CA MET A 1 27.43 22.08 70.37
C MET A 1 26.18 21.92 71.22
N SER A 2 25.73 20.67 71.41
CA SER A 2 24.72 20.20 72.41
C SER A 2 23.21 20.51 72.20
N LEU A 3 22.47 19.48 71.73
CA LEU A 3 21.15 18.91 72.15
C LEU A 3 19.88 19.82 72.29
N PRO A 4 18.63 19.36 71.99
CA PRO A 4 17.98 18.23 72.69
C PRO A 4 16.89 17.41 71.91
N ILE A 5 16.18 16.59 72.69
CA ILE A 5 15.39 15.35 72.46
C ILE A 5 13.91 15.60 72.08
N SER A 6 13.28 14.63 71.39
CA SER A 6 11.94 14.03 71.70
C SER A 6 10.94 13.94 70.53
N GLY A 7 10.35 12.75 70.31
CA GLY A 7 9.11 12.56 69.52
C GLY A 7 8.97 11.21 68.79
N ASN A 8 8.18 10.29 69.37
CA ASN A 8 7.66 9.01 68.83
C ASN A 8 6.66 9.23 67.65
N PRO A 9 5.97 8.23 67.02
CA PRO A 9 6.18 6.78 66.86
C PRO A 9 5.93 6.22 65.40
N SER A 10 6.35 4.97 65.18
CA SER A 10 5.83 3.93 64.26
C SER A 10 5.16 4.28 62.91
N THR A 11 5.72 3.76 61.82
CA THR A 11 4.93 3.19 60.70
C THR A 11 5.71 1.98 60.15
N GLU A 12 5.36 0.78 60.64
CA GLU A 12 5.74 -0.47 59.97
C GLU A 12 5.02 -0.52 58.62
N LEU A 13 5.80 -0.43 57.55
CA LEU A 13 5.33 -0.54 56.18
C LEU A 13 5.08 -2.02 55.87
N GLU A 14 3.81 -2.42 55.75
CA GLU A 14 3.41 -3.76 55.32
C GLU A 14 4.13 -4.17 54.02
N GLY A 15 4.75 -5.35 54.05
CA GLY A 15 5.58 -5.86 52.97
C GLY A 15 4.83 -6.38 51.73
N PRO A 16 5.56 -6.66 50.63
CA PRO A 16 5.01 -6.97 49.29
C PRO A 16 4.32 -8.34 49.17
N THR A 17 4.31 -9.13 50.23
CA THR A 17 3.82 -10.51 50.27
C THR A 17 2.29 -10.59 50.16
N ASN A 18 1.56 -9.60 50.68
CA ASN A 18 0.10 -9.55 50.64
C ASN A 18 -0.47 -9.21 49.26
N LEU A 19 0.26 -8.44 48.45
CA LEU A 19 -0.18 -8.09 47.08
C LEU A 19 0.00 -9.27 46.13
N VAL A 20 1.15 -9.95 46.21
CA VAL A 20 1.46 -11.12 45.37
C VAL A 20 0.54 -12.30 45.70
N SER A 21 0.21 -12.51 46.97
CA SER A 21 -0.74 -13.56 47.37
C SER A 21 -2.18 -13.24 46.91
N ARG A 22 -2.62 -11.98 47.01
CA ARG A 22 -3.93 -11.53 46.48
C ARG A 22 -4.01 -11.63 44.96
N VAL A 23 -2.95 -11.30 44.23
CA VAL A 23 -2.89 -11.43 42.77
C VAL A 23 -2.88 -12.91 42.36
N LYS A 24 -2.12 -13.77 43.04
CA LYS A 24 -2.15 -15.22 42.79
C LYS A 24 -3.52 -15.84 43.12
N SER A 25 -4.17 -15.39 44.19
CA SER A 25 -5.53 -15.77 44.55
C SER A 25 -6.54 -15.34 43.48
N LEU A 26 -6.49 -14.07 43.03
CA LEU A 26 -7.31 -13.56 41.92
C LEU A 26 -7.07 -14.32 40.61
N LEU A 27 -5.81 -14.62 40.28
CA LEU A 27 -5.42 -15.43 39.11
C LEU A 27 -5.86 -16.89 39.22
N SER A 28 -5.99 -17.45 40.43
CA SER A 28 -6.55 -18.78 40.68
C SER A 28 -8.08 -18.81 40.66
N TYR A 29 -8.72 -17.69 41.04
CA TYR A 29 -10.17 -17.45 40.98
C TYR A 29 -10.66 -17.14 39.56
N LEU A 30 -9.75 -16.71 38.67
CA LEU A 30 -9.86 -16.78 37.21
C LEU A 30 -9.84 -18.26 36.78
N SER A 31 -10.85 -18.97 37.26
CA SER A 31 -11.01 -20.40 37.15
C SER A 31 -11.03 -20.83 35.68
N THR A 32 -10.55 -22.05 35.43
CA THR A 32 -10.63 -22.77 34.15
C THR A 32 -11.91 -22.55 33.33
N PRO A 33 -13.13 -22.44 33.90
CA PRO A 33 -14.33 -22.07 33.15
C PRO A 33 -14.29 -20.67 32.55
N PHE A 34 -13.81 -19.62 33.25
CA PHE A 34 -13.73 -18.26 32.68
C PHE A 34 -12.75 -18.20 31.50
N ARG A 35 -11.61 -18.89 31.61
CA ARG A 35 -10.64 -19.01 30.53
C ARG A 35 -11.20 -19.78 29.32
N ARG A 36 -11.99 -20.84 29.56
CA ARG A 36 -12.67 -21.60 28.50
C ARG A 36 -13.75 -20.77 27.83
N THR A 37 -14.58 -20.06 28.59
CA THR A 37 -15.61 -19.16 28.06
C THR A 37 -15.00 -18.05 27.22
N LEU A 38 -13.90 -17.43 27.67
CA LEU A 38 -13.20 -16.40 26.89
C LEU A 38 -12.67 -16.94 25.56
N VAL A 39 -12.03 -18.12 25.56
CA VAL A 39 -11.54 -18.76 24.33
C VAL A 39 -12.70 -19.09 23.37
N SER A 40 -13.81 -19.63 23.89
CA SER A 40 -15.00 -19.91 23.07
C SER A 40 -15.59 -18.65 22.45
N VAL A 41 -15.67 -17.54 23.21
CA VAL A 41 -16.15 -16.24 22.70
C VAL A 41 -15.25 -15.72 21.58
N VAL A 42 -13.92 -15.81 21.74
CA VAL A 42 -12.95 -15.37 20.72
C VAL A 42 -13.09 -16.22 19.45
N ILE A 43 -13.23 -17.54 19.56
CA ILE A 43 -13.42 -18.43 18.40
C ILE A 43 -14.73 -18.09 17.69
N LEU A 44 -15.84 -17.91 18.43
CA LEU A 44 -17.13 -17.53 17.84
C LEU A 44 -17.08 -16.18 17.15
N PHE A 45 -16.36 -15.20 17.73
CA PHE A 45 -16.13 -13.90 17.10
C PHE A 45 -15.35 -14.04 15.78
N HIS A 46 -14.30 -14.85 15.74
CA HIS A 46 -13.53 -15.09 14.51
C HIS A 46 -14.36 -15.82 13.45
N VAL A 47 -15.14 -16.83 13.83
CA VAL A 47 -16.05 -17.53 12.91
C VAL A 47 -17.11 -16.58 12.37
N PHE A 48 -17.69 -15.72 13.22
CA PHE A 48 -18.64 -14.69 12.81
C PHE A 48 -18.00 -13.67 11.85
N LEU A 49 -16.79 -13.18 12.16
CA LEU A 49 -16.06 -12.24 11.32
C LEU A 49 -15.76 -12.84 9.94
N VAL A 50 -15.26 -14.07 9.88
CA VAL A 50 -15.00 -14.79 8.61
C VAL A 50 -16.31 -15.02 7.84
N SER A 51 -17.40 -15.38 8.52
CA SER A 51 -18.71 -15.58 7.90
C SER A 51 -19.29 -14.27 7.34
N TYR A 52 -19.10 -13.16 8.07
CA TYR A 52 -19.52 -11.84 7.64
C TYR A 52 -18.73 -11.37 6.41
N LEU A 53 -17.39 -11.50 6.44
CA LEU A 53 -16.52 -11.13 5.33
C LEU A 53 -16.77 -12.02 4.09
N THR A 54 -16.97 -13.33 4.26
CA THR A 54 -17.30 -14.21 3.12
C THR A 54 -18.70 -13.96 2.55
N ARG A 55 -19.65 -13.49 3.36
CA ARG A 55 -21.00 -13.12 2.91
C ARG A 55 -21.01 -11.79 2.14
N THR A 56 -20.21 -10.79 2.55
CA THR A 56 -20.07 -9.54 1.79
C THR A 56 -19.40 -9.79 0.43
N HIS A 57 -18.44 -10.73 0.35
CA HIS A 57 -17.88 -11.17 -0.93
C HIS A 57 -18.94 -11.78 -1.88
N LYS A 58 -19.90 -12.56 -1.38
CA LYS A 58 -20.98 -13.10 -2.24
C LYS A 58 -21.91 -12.02 -2.80
N LEU A 59 -22.20 -10.97 -2.03
CA LEU A 59 -22.95 -9.80 -2.52
C LEU A 59 -22.14 -8.99 -3.55
N ALA A 60 -20.83 -8.83 -3.34
CA ALA A 60 -19.95 -8.17 -4.31
C ALA A 60 -19.84 -8.97 -5.64
N LEU A 61 -19.73 -10.30 -5.57
CA LEU A 61 -19.73 -11.16 -6.78
C LEU A 61 -21.05 -11.09 -7.56
N SER A 62 -22.18 -10.87 -6.88
CA SER A 62 -23.48 -10.72 -7.52
C SER A 62 -23.60 -9.39 -8.30
N CYS A 63 -22.83 -8.37 -7.92
CA CYS A 63 -22.74 -7.11 -8.68
C CYS A 63 -21.66 -7.16 -9.78
N LEU A 64 -20.67 -8.05 -9.63
CA LEU A 64 -19.65 -8.38 -10.62
C LEU A 64 -20.12 -9.36 -11.70
N SER A 65 -21.39 -9.76 -11.70
CA SER A 65 -22.04 -10.20 -12.94
C SER A 65 -22.20 -9.00 -13.86
N ILE A 66 -21.05 -8.51 -14.34
CA ILE A 66 -20.93 -7.78 -15.58
C ILE A 66 -21.67 -8.68 -16.57
N SER A 67 -22.87 -8.22 -16.94
CA SER A 67 -23.52 -8.67 -18.15
C SER A 67 -22.43 -8.64 -19.20
N SER A 68 -21.96 -9.82 -19.58
CA SER A 68 -21.16 -10.04 -20.77
C SER A 68 -22.05 -9.67 -21.95
N LYS A 69 -22.32 -8.36 -22.09
CA LYS A 69 -22.52 -7.78 -23.40
C LYS A 69 -21.18 -8.00 -24.04
N THR A 70 -21.13 -9.11 -24.77
CA THR A 70 -20.28 -9.34 -25.92
C THR A 70 -19.72 -7.99 -26.34
N TYR A 71 -18.41 -7.78 -26.15
CA TYR A 71 -17.67 -6.80 -26.93
C TYR A 71 -17.67 -7.32 -28.38
N GLY A 72 -18.87 -7.48 -28.95
CA GLY A 72 -19.09 -7.63 -30.36
C GLY A 72 -18.52 -6.38 -30.97
N SER A 73 -17.64 -6.60 -31.94
CA SER A 73 -17.00 -5.59 -32.77
C SER A 73 -17.75 -4.26 -32.75
N LEU A 74 -17.21 -3.28 -32.02
CA LEU A 74 -17.70 -1.91 -32.15
C LEU A 74 -17.54 -1.57 -33.64
N PRO A 75 -18.63 -1.18 -34.34
CA PRO A 75 -18.57 -0.90 -35.76
C PRO A 75 -17.48 0.14 -36.01
N ASN A 76 -16.71 -0.08 -37.07
CA ASN A 76 -15.59 0.74 -37.50
C ASN A 76 -16.04 2.13 -37.98
N LYS A 77 -16.62 2.94 -37.09
CA LYS A 77 -17.00 4.33 -37.32
C LYS A 77 -16.91 5.10 -36.00
N LEU A 78 -15.93 6.01 -35.94
CA LEU A 78 -15.52 6.91 -34.84
C LEU A 78 -14.48 6.34 -33.85
N ALA A 79 -13.33 5.91 -34.37
CA ALA A 79 -12.18 5.59 -33.55
C ALA A 79 -11.66 6.88 -32.86
N CYS A 80 -11.60 6.85 -31.53
CA CYS A 80 -11.02 7.87 -30.64
C CYS A 80 -11.87 9.07 -30.22
N ASP A 81 -13.12 9.22 -30.70
CA ASP A 81 -13.98 10.29 -30.18
C ASP A 81 -14.23 10.14 -28.67
N SER A 82 -14.12 11.27 -27.97
CA SER A 82 -14.12 11.41 -26.49
C SER A 82 -13.06 10.58 -25.75
N ARG A 83 -12.02 10.10 -26.44
CA ARG A 83 -10.94 9.28 -25.86
C ARG A 83 -9.56 9.80 -26.22
N ARG A 84 -9.49 11.05 -26.71
CA ARG A 84 -8.22 11.68 -27.09
C ARG A 84 -7.47 12.08 -25.83
N ILE A 85 -6.23 11.61 -25.70
CA ILE A 85 -5.38 11.97 -24.55
C ILE A 85 -4.20 12.77 -25.07
N TYR A 86 -4.01 13.99 -24.55
CA TYR A 86 -2.77 14.73 -24.76
C TYR A 86 -1.78 14.37 -23.65
N VAL A 87 -0.57 14.01 -24.04
CA VAL A 87 0.52 13.71 -23.10
C VAL A 87 1.46 14.91 -23.10
N TYR A 88 1.65 15.52 -21.93
CA TYR A 88 2.55 16.67 -21.79
C TYR A 88 4.00 16.28 -22.08
N ASP A 89 4.67 17.15 -22.83
CA ASP A 89 6.13 17.11 -22.96
C ASP A 89 6.75 17.94 -21.82
N LEU A 90 7.04 17.26 -20.70
CA LEU A 90 7.62 17.90 -19.53
C LEU A 90 9.13 18.09 -19.67
N PRO A 91 9.72 19.13 -19.06
CA PRO A 91 11.17 19.23 -18.91
C PRO A 91 11.78 17.92 -18.36
N PRO A 92 12.89 17.42 -18.93
CA PRO A 92 13.43 16.09 -18.60
C PRO A 92 13.72 15.83 -17.11
N MET A 93 14.01 16.88 -16.34
CA MET A 93 14.20 16.83 -14.88
C MET A 93 13.00 16.23 -14.12
N PHE A 94 11.81 16.27 -14.70
CA PHE A 94 10.59 15.71 -14.11
C PHE A 94 10.33 14.24 -14.55
N ASN A 95 11.09 13.71 -15.50
CA ASN A 95 10.89 12.34 -15.98
C ASN A 95 12.20 11.63 -16.38
N TYR A 96 12.66 11.79 -17.62
CA TYR A 96 13.74 11.00 -18.20
C TYR A 96 15.05 11.10 -17.44
N GLU A 97 15.36 12.25 -16.83
CA GLU A 97 16.56 12.40 -16.00
C GLU A 97 16.48 11.62 -14.68
N LEU A 98 15.27 11.45 -14.12
CA LEU A 98 15.05 10.69 -12.89
C LEU A 98 15.27 9.18 -13.09
N ILE A 99 15.14 8.69 -14.33
CA ILE A 99 15.42 7.30 -14.68
C ILE A 99 16.91 7.05 -14.87
N LYS A 100 17.67 8.03 -15.33
CA LYS A 100 19.05 7.86 -15.82
C LYS A 100 20.02 7.30 -14.77
N SER A 101 19.72 7.49 -13.49
CA SER A 101 20.49 6.98 -12.35
C SER A 101 19.93 5.68 -11.76
N SER A 102 18.91 5.07 -12.37
CA SER A 102 18.16 3.95 -11.81
C SER A 102 18.07 2.76 -12.78
N ASP A 103 18.09 1.54 -12.24
CA ASP A 103 17.81 0.31 -13.00
C ASP A 103 16.34 0.18 -13.42
N LYS A 104 15.52 1.20 -13.17
CA LYS A 104 14.07 1.21 -13.36
C LYS A 104 13.64 1.45 -14.80
N ASN A 105 14.58 1.52 -15.75
CA ASN A 105 14.27 1.54 -17.19
C ASN A 105 14.29 0.15 -17.84
N VAL A 106 14.72 -0.89 -17.13
CA VAL A 106 14.83 -2.25 -17.70
C VAL A 106 13.44 -2.70 -18.16
N ASN A 107 13.36 -3.19 -19.41
CA ASN A 107 12.10 -3.54 -20.06
C ASN A 107 11.02 -2.46 -19.91
N TYR A 108 11.41 -1.19 -20.07
CA TYR A 108 10.48 -0.06 -20.00
C TYR A 108 9.76 0.11 -18.66
N GLY A 109 10.44 -0.25 -17.57
CA GLY A 109 9.90 -0.17 -16.22
C GLY A 109 9.33 -1.48 -15.70
N PHE A 110 9.15 -2.51 -16.54
CA PHE A 110 8.71 -3.82 -16.05
C PHE A 110 9.78 -4.54 -15.21
N GLY A 111 11.06 -4.25 -15.40
CA GLY A 111 12.16 -4.95 -14.73
C GLY A 111 12.51 -6.26 -15.43
N LEU A 112 13.26 -7.12 -14.73
CA LEU A 112 13.69 -8.42 -15.27
C LEU A 112 12.53 -9.42 -15.34
N ALA A 113 12.56 -10.33 -16.30
CA ALA A 113 11.57 -11.41 -16.39
C ALA A 113 11.66 -12.30 -15.13
N ALA A 114 10.50 -12.63 -14.54
CA ALA A 114 10.40 -13.36 -13.29
C ALA A 114 10.29 -14.89 -13.52
N ASN A 115 11.29 -15.43 -14.23
CA ASN A 115 11.30 -16.82 -14.71
C ASN A 115 11.37 -17.86 -13.58
N GLU A 116 11.86 -17.48 -12.40
CA GLU A 116 11.89 -18.33 -11.22
C GLU A 116 10.50 -18.74 -10.72
N PHE A 117 9.44 -18.01 -11.13
CA PHE A 117 8.06 -18.38 -10.82
C PHE A 117 7.46 -19.44 -11.77
N SER A 118 8.23 -20.00 -12.70
CA SER A 118 7.78 -21.05 -13.64
C SER A 118 7.11 -22.27 -12.97
N ARG A 119 7.41 -22.55 -11.70
CA ARG A 119 6.79 -23.64 -10.94
C ARG A 119 5.48 -23.28 -10.25
N ILE A 120 5.18 -21.98 -10.14
CA ILE A 120 4.01 -21.43 -9.42
C ILE A 120 3.00 -20.87 -10.42
N ILE A 121 3.50 -20.26 -11.50
CA ILE A 121 2.73 -19.57 -12.51
C ILE A 121 2.64 -20.45 -13.77
N PRO A 122 1.44 -20.63 -14.36
CA PRO A 122 1.29 -21.39 -15.60
C PRO A 122 2.19 -20.88 -16.73
N GLU A 123 2.80 -21.79 -17.48
CA GLU A 123 3.71 -21.46 -18.59
C GLU A 123 3.07 -20.51 -19.62
N SER A 124 1.76 -20.62 -19.84
CA SER A 124 1.03 -19.76 -20.79
C SER A 124 1.02 -18.29 -20.40
N ILE A 125 1.18 -17.96 -19.12
CA ILE A 125 1.17 -16.57 -18.65
C ILE A 125 2.53 -16.13 -18.11
N LEU A 126 3.46 -17.04 -17.81
CA LEU A 126 4.80 -16.74 -17.30
C LEU A 126 5.55 -15.66 -18.10
N PRO A 127 5.49 -15.61 -19.45
CA PRO A 127 6.16 -14.54 -20.22
C PRO A 127 5.67 -13.12 -19.93
N ALA A 128 4.51 -12.97 -19.27
CA ALA A 128 3.97 -11.69 -18.85
C ALA A 128 4.37 -11.28 -17.42
N TRP A 129 5.17 -12.08 -16.71
CA TRP A 129 5.58 -11.81 -15.33
C TRP A 129 6.99 -11.20 -15.25
N TYR A 130 7.10 -10.12 -14.48
CA TYR A 130 8.34 -9.37 -14.31
C TYR A 130 8.52 -8.90 -12.86
N TRP A 131 9.77 -8.70 -12.44
CA TRP A 131 10.15 -8.04 -11.19
C TRP A 131 9.97 -6.53 -11.29
N THR A 132 8.71 -6.10 -11.35
CA THR A 132 8.37 -4.68 -11.45
C THR A 132 8.56 -3.99 -10.10
N ASP A 133 9.46 -3.01 -10.06
CA ASP A 133 9.62 -2.12 -8.92
C ASP A 133 8.37 -1.23 -8.78
N ILE A 134 7.88 -1.06 -7.56
CA ILE A 134 6.64 -0.32 -7.28
C ILE A 134 6.68 1.14 -7.77
N LEU A 135 7.87 1.73 -7.89
CA LEU A 135 8.07 3.11 -8.33
C LEU A 135 8.24 3.23 -9.85
N SER A 136 8.33 2.11 -10.57
CA SER A 136 8.37 2.09 -12.04
C SER A 136 6.99 2.29 -12.67
N GLY A 137 5.92 2.36 -11.88
CA GLY A 137 4.54 2.49 -12.38
C GLY A 137 4.37 3.66 -13.35
N GLU A 138 4.88 4.85 -13.00
CA GLU A 138 4.83 6.04 -13.87
C GLU A 138 5.60 5.83 -15.19
N VAL A 139 6.72 5.12 -15.17
CA VAL A 139 7.51 4.81 -16.37
C VAL A 139 6.72 3.93 -17.33
N VAL A 140 6.09 2.87 -16.79
CA VAL A 140 5.26 1.94 -17.55
C VAL A 140 4.03 2.65 -18.13
N TYR A 141 3.34 3.46 -17.31
CA TYR A 141 2.16 4.22 -17.73
C TYR A 141 2.51 5.26 -18.77
N HIS A 142 3.59 6.02 -18.59
CA HIS A 142 4.02 7.02 -19.55
C HIS A 142 4.28 6.38 -20.92
N ARG A 143 5.02 5.27 -20.97
CA ARG A 143 5.23 4.57 -22.24
C ARG A 143 3.94 4.07 -22.87
N ARG A 144 3.00 3.55 -22.08
CA ARG A 144 1.68 3.12 -22.58
C ARG A 144 0.90 4.30 -23.15
N MET A 145 0.89 5.44 -22.47
CA MET A 145 0.21 6.65 -22.95
C MET A 145 0.86 7.21 -24.22
N LEU A 146 2.19 7.16 -24.34
CA LEU A 146 2.89 7.58 -25.56
C LEU A 146 2.50 6.73 -26.78
N ASN A 147 2.20 5.44 -26.58
CA ASN A 147 1.80 4.49 -27.62
C ASN A 147 0.28 4.28 -27.70
N TYR A 148 -0.50 5.04 -26.94
CA TYR A 148 -1.94 4.89 -26.91
C TYR A 148 -2.53 5.32 -28.26
N LYS A 149 -3.36 4.46 -28.86
CA LYS A 149 -3.91 4.66 -30.21
C LYS A 149 -4.69 5.97 -30.40
N CYS A 150 -5.19 6.55 -29.31
CA CYS A 150 -5.95 7.81 -29.32
C CYS A 150 -5.16 8.95 -28.68
N ARG A 151 -3.83 8.85 -28.60
CA ARG A 151 -3.00 9.99 -28.22
C ARG A 151 -3.12 11.08 -29.29
N THR A 152 -3.26 12.33 -28.85
CA THR A 152 -3.24 13.50 -29.73
C THR A 152 -2.02 14.37 -29.43
N THR A 153 -1.53 15.08 -30.45
CA THR A 153 -0.50 16.13 -30.34
C THR A 153 -1.11 17.53 -30.25
N GLU A 154 -2.42 17.66 -30.41
CA GLU A 154 -3.16 18.92 -30.36
C GLU A 154 -3.93 19.02 -29.03
N PRO A 155 -3.51 19.86 -28.07
CA PRO A 155 -4.16 20.01 -26.77
C PRO A 155 -5.66 20.30 -26.87
N GLU A 156 -6.06 21.16 -27.80
CA GLU A 156 -7.46 21.59 -28.02
C GLU A 156 -8.39 20.43 -28.44
N SER A 157 -7.83 19.38 -29.02
CA SER A 157 -8.59 18.19 -29.43
C SER A 157 -8.71 17.15 -28.31
N ALA A 158 -8.01 17.35 -27.19
CA ALA A 158 -7.90 16.37 -26.13
C ALA A 158 -9.17 16.32 -25.28
N THR A 159 -9.56 15.12 -24.87
CA THR A 159 -10.60 14.89 -23.86
C THR A 159 -10.01 14.81 -22.46
N ALA A 160 -8.74 14.39 -22.36
CA ALA A 160 -8.02 14.32 -21.10
C ALA A 160 -6.53 14.63 -21.32
N PHE A 161 -5.90 15.07 -20.23
CA PHE A 161 -4.49 15.39 -20.19
C PHE A 161 -3.79 14.40 -19.26
N TYR A 162 -2.65 13.88 -19.70
CA TYR A 162 -1.75 13.07 -18.89
C TYR A 162 -0.43 13.82 -18.69
N ILE A 163 -0.03 13.96 -17.43
CA ILE A 163 1.19 14.66 -17.01
C ILE A 163 2.18 13.58 -16.54
N PRO A 164 3.22 13.24 -17.32
CA PRO A 164 4.12 12.14 -17.02
C PRO A 164 5.22 12.53 -16.01
N PHE A 165 4.84 12.94 -14.80
CA PHE A 165 5.78 13.24 -13.72
C PHE A 165 6.14 11.98 -12.93
N TYR A 166 7.43 11.61 -12.87
CA TYR A 166 7.86 10.41 -12.16
C TYR A 166 8.03 10.65 -10.66
N ALA A 167 6.95 11.02 -9.98
CA ALA A 167 6.94 11.45 -8.59
C ALA A 167 7.59 10.44 -7.63
N GLY A 168 7.31 9.14 -7.81
CA GLY A 168 7.92 8.08 -7.02
C GLY A 168 9.45 8.07 -7.14
N LEU A 169 9.98 8.26 -8.36
CA LEU A 169 11.42 8.33 -8.60
C LEU A 169 12.03 9.62 -8.05
N ALA A 170 11.36 10.76 -8.22
CA ALA A 170 11.79 12.03 -7.65
C ALA A 170 11.94 11.93 -6.12
N LEU A 171 11.01 11.25 -5.46
CA LEU A 171 11.03 11.07 -4.01
C LEU A 171 12.17 10.15 -3.53
N THR A 172 12.54 9.12 -4.28
CA THR A 172 13.54 8.13 -3.82
C THR A 172 14.89 8.73 -3.44
N LYS A 173 15.29 9.81 -4.11
CA LYS A 173 16.54 10.52 -3.81
C LYS A 173 16.59 10.99 -2.34
N TYR A 174 15.44 11.25 -1.73
CA TYR A 174 15.32 11.83 -0.39
C TYR A 174 14.90 10.82 0.69
N LEU A 175 14.54 9.58 0.34
CA LEU A 175 14.01 8.60 1.30
C LEU A 175 15.10 7.88 2.12
N TRP A 176 16.28 7.66 1.55
CA TRP A 176 17.31 6.80 2.14
C TRP A 176 18.63 7.51 2.43
N GLY A 177 18.61 8.84 2.53
CA GLY A 177 19.77 9.68 2.82
C GLY A 177 19.51 10.67 3.96
N ASN A 178 20.56 11.37 4.39
CA ASN A 178 20.44 12.45 5.35
C ASN A 178 19.95 13.72 4.64
N HIS A 179 18.66 13.74 4.30
CA HIS A 179 18.00 14.85 3.63
C HIS A 179 16.96 15.50 4.52
N THR A 180 16.84 16.82 4.42
CA THR A 180 15.79 17.56 5.11
C THR A 180 14.50 17.59 4.28
N TRP A 181 13.36 17.80 4.93
CA TRP A 181 12.08 18.00 4.22
C TRP A 181 12.13 19.21 3.27
N ARG A 182 12.91 20.26 3.60
CA ARG A 182 13.11 21.42 2.72
C ARG A 182 13.83 21.05 1.43
N GLU A 183 14.85 20.20 1.51
CA GLU A 183 15.57 19.74 0.31
C GLU A 183 14.69 18.87 -0.60
N ARG A 184 13.78 18.09 -0.01
CA ARG A 184 12.77 17.31 -0.74
C ARG A 184 11.72 18.21 -1.39
N ASP A 185 11.23 19.21 -0.65
CA ASP A 185 10.12 20.07 -1.06
C ASP A 185 10.57 21.34 -1.81
N TRP A 186 11.87 21.51 -2.04
CA TRP A 186 12.48 22.69 -2.66
C TRP A 186 11.81 23.12 -3.98
N HIS A 187 11.35 22.16 -4.80
CA HIS A 187 10.66 22.45 -6.06
C HIS A 187 9.27 23.10 -5.89
N CYS A 188 8.65 23.02 -4.72
CA CYS A 188 7.37 23.67 -4.42
C CYS A 188 7.53 25.14 -4.00
N GLU A 189 8.75 25.57 -3.67
CA GLU A 189 9.05 26.94 -3.21
C GLU A 189 9.58 27.86 -4.33
N MET A 190 9.71 27.34 -5.56
CA MET A 190 10.17 28.07 -6.75
C MET A 190 9.07 28.85 -7.44
#